data_AF-A0A087X3G4-F1
#
_entry.id   AF-A0A087X3G4-F1
#
_cell.length_a   1.000
_cell.length_b   1.000
_cell.length_c   1.000
_cell.angle_alpha   90.00
_cell.angle_beta   90.00
_cell.angle_gamma   90.00
#
_symmetry.space_group_name_H-M   'P 1'
#
loop_
_entity.id
_entity.type
_entity.pdbx_description
1 polymer ?
#
loop_
_entity_poly.entity_id
_entity_poly.type
_entity_poly.pdbx_seq_one_letter_code
_entity_poly.pdbx_strand_id
1 'polypeptide(L)'
;TVSLFILPACRDSLTVKVEVCKGEPSVVLPCQYSQKLEEIVTVKWSSFDLDPNTVHQRQEADDLRGQNEIFKGRTSMAPLALDSGDFSLTLSEPQVSDSGVYICSLRHETEEIMVSDVQLIVTVYRVEVDSGEESVLLPFKTAVCLPGKSKVTWRTHDSKVVHINSLNFQHQQHRQFKDRTEMKKPGKSRDFSLILKKPTDKDTGTYICTVCDYWSENISTKKQVLLNVK
;
A
#
# COMPACT_ATOMS: atom_id res chain seq x y z
N THR A 1 55.29 -13.43 -15.55
CA THR A 1 54.01 -12.88 -16.06
C THR A 1 53.00 -13.03 -14.95
N VAL A 2 52.59 -11.94 -14.30
CA VAL A 2 51.61 -11.99 -13.22
C VAL A 2 50.23 -11.89 -13.87
N SER A 3 49.46 -12.96 -13.82
CA SER A 3 48.08 -12.96 -14.30
C SER A 3 47.21 -12.21 -13.28
N LEU A 4 46.77 -11.01 -13.66
CA LEU A 4 45.81 -10.22 -12.92
C LEU A 4 44.41 -10.81 -13.19
N PHE A 5 43.90 -11.63 -12.26
CA PHE A 5 42.51 -12.03 -12.27
C PHE A 5 41.65 -10.85 -11.82
N ILE A 6 41.11 -10.11 -12.78
CA ILE A 6 40.03 -9.16 -12.50
C ILE A 6 38.79 -10.01 -12.21
N LEU A 7 38.48 -10.22 -10.93
CA LEU A 7 37.14 -10.66 -10.53
C LEU A 7 36.15 -9.63 -11.08
N PRO A 8 35.03 -10.04 -11.71
CA PRO A 8 34.01 -9.09 -12.10
C PRO A 8 33.59 -8.33 -10.84
N ALA A 9 33.78 -7.00 -10.87
CA ALA A 9 33.27 -6.14 -9.83
C ALA A 9 31.78 -6.45 -9.65
N CYS A 10 31.39 -6.80 -8.43
CA CYS A 10 29.98 -6.93 -8.06
C CYS A 10 29.31 -5.63 -8.51
N ARG A 11 28.40 -5.74 -9.49
CA ARG A 11 27.63 -4.61 -9.98
C ARG A 11 26.86 -4.10 -8.76
N ASP A 12 27.19 -2.91 -8.26
CA ASP A 12 26.54 -2.30 -7.10
C ASP A 12 25.02 -2.47 -7.24
N SER A 13 24.44 -3.42 -6.49
CA SER A 13 22.99 -3.60 -6.45
C SER A 13 22.46 -2.43 -5.63
N LEU A 14 22.05 -1.37 -6.32
CA LEU A 14 21.32 -0.28 -5.71
C LEU A 14 19.96 -0.83 -5.27
N THR A 15 19.86 -1.20 -4.00
CA THR A 15 18.59 -1.59 -3.37
C THR A 15 17.53 -0.53 -3.67
N VAL A 16 16.46 -0.92 -4.34
CA VAL A 16 15.38 0.01 -4.69
C VAL A 16 14.52 0.24 -3.45
N LYS A 17 14.34 1.50 -3.04
CA LYS A 17 13.43 1.86 -1.95
C LYS A 17 12.05 2.18 -2.48
N VAL A 18 11.05 1.49 -1.96
CA VAL A 18 9.62 1.72 -2.27
C VAL A 18 8.91 2.10 -0.99
N GLU A 19 8.33 3.30 -0.98
CA GLU A 19 7.55 3.81 0.15
C GLU A 19 6.07 3.84 -0.19
N VAL A 20 5.24 3.34 0.73
CA VAL A 20 3.77 3.37 0.58
C VAL A 20 3.12 3.67 1.93
N CYS A 21 2.00 4.38 1.90
CA CYS A 21 1.19 4.59 3.11
C CYS A 21 0.27 3.40 3.37
N LYS A 22 0.12 3.00 4.62
CA LYS A 22 -0.92 2.05 5.05
C LYS A 22 -2.30 2.55 4.62
N GLY A 23 -3.07 1.64 4.04
CA GLY A 23 -4.40 1.93 3.52
C GLY A 23 -4.44 2.19 2.02
N GLU A 24 -3.30 2.37 1.36
CA GLU A 24 -3.24 2.32 -0.10
C GLU A 24 -3.74 0.96 -0.62
N PRO A 25 -4.42 0.92 -1.79
CA PRO A 25 -4.97 -0.33 -2.32
C PRO A 25 -3.91 -1.38 -2.60
N SER A 26 -2.76 -0.95 -3.12
CA SER A 26 -1.62 -1.80 -3.44
C SER A 26 -0.32 -1.00 -3.57
N VAL A 27 0.80 -1.73 -3.62
CA VAL A 27 2.13 -1.23 -3.96
C VAL A 27 2.78 -2.19 -4.96
N VAL A 28 3.61 -1.67 -5.86
CA VAL A 28 4.38 -2.48 -6.81
C VAL A 28 5.84 -2.49 -6.40
N LEU A 29 6.41 -3.69 -6.22
CA LEU A 29 7.83 -3.91 -6.03
C LEU A 29 8.46 -4.18 -7.40
N PRO A 30 9.33 -3.29 -7.91
CA PRO A 30 9.83 -3.41 -9.27
C PRO A 30 10.85 -4.54 -9.40
N CYS A 31 10.73 -5.33 -10.46
CA CYS A 31 11.75 -6.28 -10.89
C CYS A 31 11.70 -6.40 -12.41
N GLN A 32 12.79 -6.01 -13.07
CA GLN A 32 12.90 -5.97 -14.53
C GLN A 32 14.12 -6.76 -14.95
N TYR A 33 13.94 -7.67 -15.90
CA TYR A 33 15.02 -8.47 -16.45
C TYR A 33 15.10 -8.30 -17.96
N SER A 34 16.22 -7.76 -18.43
CA SER A 34 16.37 -7.37 -19.85
C SER A 34 17.09 -8.42 -20.71
N GLN A 35 17.56 -9.52 -20.12
CA GLN A 35 18.25 -10.57 -20.89
C GLN A 35 17.24 -11.59 -21.40
N LYS A 36 17.57 -12.24 -22.51
CA LYS A 36 16.73 -13.29 -23.08
C LYS A 36 16.68 -14.47 -22.11
N LEU A 37 15.46 -14.93 -21.81
CA LEU A 37 15.23 -16.19 -21.11
C LEU A 37 15.29 -17.32 -22.15
N GLU A 38 16.32 -18.17 -22.07
CA GLU A 38 16.50 -19.28 -23.02
C GLU A 38 15.78 -20.56 -22.57
N GLU A 39 15.46 -20.69 -21.28
CA GLU A 39 14.84 -21.86 -20.66
C GLU A 39 13.73 -21.49 -19.67
N ILE A 40 12.92 -22.46 -19.23
CA ILE A 40 11.81 -22.22 -18.31
C ILE A 40 12.37 -21.87 -16.93
N VAL A 41 12.31 -20.58 -16.60
CA VAL A 41 12.72 -20.05 -15.30
C VAL A 41 11.54 -20.00 -14.33
N THR A 42 11.82 -20.31 -13.06
CA THR A 42 10.90 -19.97 -11.97
C THR A 42 11.27 -18.60 -11.45
N VAL A 43 10.32 -17.67 -11.47
CA VAL A 43 10.45 -16.38 -10.79
C VAL A 43 10.01 -16.54 -9.35
N LYS A 44 10.86 -16.15 -8.42
CA LYS A 44 10.57 -16.20 -6.98
C LYS A 44 10.81 -14.84 -6.34
N TRP A 45 9.78 -14.36 -5.65
CA TRP A 45 9.88 -13.32 -4.64
C TRP A 45 10.03 -13.96 -3.27
N SER A 46 11.03 -13.53 -2.52
CA SER A 46 11.29 -14.02 -1.17
C SER A 46 11.66 -12.91 -0.20
N SER A 47 11.57 -13.18 1.10
CA SER A 47 12.10 -12.32 2.15
C SER A 47 12.75 -13.19 3.23
N PHE A 48 13.97 -12.87 3.62
CA PHE A 48 14.74 -13.67 4.59
C PHE A 48 14.18 -13.61 6.01
N ASP A 49 13.38 -12.59 6.32
CA ASP A 49 12.76 -12.41 7.64
C ASP A 49 11.51 -13.29 7.84
N LEU A 50 11.17 -14.13 6.85
CA LEU A 50 9.97 -14.96 6.83
C LEU A 50 10.31 -16.45 6.84
N ASP A 51 9.47 -17.22 7.54
CA ASP A 51 9.44 -18.68 7.47
C ASP A 51 7.99 -19.16 7.27
N PRO A 52 7.63 -19.75 6.11
CA PRO A 52 8.47 -19.94 4.93
C PRO A 52 8.85 -18.60 4.26
N ASN A 53 9.98 -18.57 3.55
CA ASN A 53 10.53 -17.33 2.99
C ASN A 53 9.88 -16.86 1.68
N THR A 54 9.02 -17.66 1.07
CA THR A 54 8.42 -17.39 -0.24
C THR A 54 7.27 -16.39 -0.10
N VAL A 55 7.40 -15.25 -0.77
CA VAL A 55 6.36 -14.23 -0.87
C VAL A 55 5.46 -14.50 -2.07
N HIS A 56 6.03 -14.85 -3.22
CA HIS A 56 5.29 -15.23 -4.42
C HIS A 56 6.20 -16.06 -5.32
N GLN A 57 5.64 -17.05 -6.03
CA GLN A 57 6.40 -17.88 -6.96
C GLN A 57 5.58 -18.15 -8.21
N ARG A 58 6.24 -18.08 -9.36
CA ARG A 58 5.61 -18.25 -10.66
C ARG A 58 6.56 -18.91 -11.66
N GLN A 59 6.02 -19.84 -12.45
CA GLN A 59 6.65 -20.39 -13.65
C GLN A 59 5.74 -20.06 -14.85
N GLU A 60 5.20 -21.05 -15.55
CA GLU A 60 4.14 -20.81 -16.57
C GLU A 60 2.85 -20.26 -15.92
N ALA A 61 2.58 -20.69 -14.70
CA ALA A 61 1.50 -20.20 -13.84
C ALA A 61 2.01 -19.99 -12.41
N ASP A 62 1.20 -19.35 -11.57
CA ASP A 62 1.52 -19.14 -10.16
C ASP A 62 1.58 -20.49 -9.41
N ASP A 63 2.64 -20.71 -8.63
CA ASP A 63 2.79 -21.86 -7.73
C ASP A 63 2.85 -21.39 -6.28
N LEU A 64 1.68 -21.25 -5.67
CA LEU A 64 1.53 -20.64 -4.34
C LEU A 64 1.53 -21.66 -3.19
N ARG A 65 1.86 -22.93 -3.44
CA ARG A 65 1.82 -23.98 -2.40
C ARG A 65 2.78 -23.72 -1.23
N GLY A 66 3.93 -23.10 -1.51
CA GLY A 66 4.94 -22.74 -0.51
C GLY A 66 4.88 -21.28 -0.08
N GLN A 67 3.84 -20.53 -0.47
CA GLN A 67 3.69 -19.12 -0.12
C GLN A 67 3.50 -18.94 1.38
N ASN A 68 4.16 -17.94 1.95
CA ASN A 68 3.93 -17.55 3.34
C ASN A 68 2.49 -17.06 3.55
N GLU A 69 1.83 -17.58 4.58
CA GLU A 69 0.41 -17.37 4.84
C GLU A 69 0.02 -15.88 4.94
N ILE A 70 0.92 -15.00 5.38
CA ILE A 70 0.62 -13.55 5.49
C ILE A 70 0.45 -12.84 4.14
N PHE A 71 0.89 -13.47 3.04
CA PHE A 71 0.79 -12.96 1.67
C PHE A 71 -0.31 -13.62 0.85
N LYS A 72 -1.01 -14.60 1.41
CA LYS A 72 -2.05 -15.36 0.72
C LYS A 72 -3.18 -14.45 0.25
N GLY A 73 -3.47 -14.50 -1.04
CA GLY A 73 -4.49 -13.65 -1.68
C GLY A 73 -4.10 -12.16 -1.77
N ARG A 74 -2.87 -11.79 -1.41
CA ARG A 74 -2.39 -10.40 -1.40
C ARG A 74 -1.36 -10.10 -2.47
N THR A 75 -0.89 -11.09 -3.22
CA THR A 75 0.17 -10.93 -4.21
C THR A 75 -0.29 -11.28 -5.61
N SER A 76 0.18 -10.55 -6.62
CA SER A 76 0.02 -10.92 -8.02
C SER A 76 1.19 -10.44 -8.88
N MET A 77 1.40 -11.11 -10.00
CA MET A 77 2.33 -10.73 -11.06
C MET A 77 1.60 -10.61 -12.40
N ALA A 78 2.22 -9.92 -13.37
CA ALA A 78 1.65 -9.78 -14.70
C ALA A 78 1.48 -11.17 -15.39
N PRO A 79 0.35 -11.44 -16.07
CA PRO A 79 0.14 -12.73 -16.72
C PRO A 79 1.19 -13.11 -17.78
N LEU A 80 1.78 -12.11 -18.43
CA LEU A 80 2.79 -12.26 -19.49
C LEU A 80 4.19 -11.88 -18.98
N ALA A 81 4.44 -11.99 -17.67
CA ALA A 81 5.70 -11.59 -17.05
C ALA A 81 6.93 -12.24 -17.68
N LEU A 82 6.85 -13.52 -18.04
CA LEU A 82 7.94 -14.25 -18.71
C LEU A 82 8.24 -13.71 -20.12
N ASP A 83 7.22 -13.30 -20.86
CA ASP A 83 7.39 -12.75 -22.21
C ASP A 83 7.92 -11.31 -22.17
N SER A 84 7.48 -10.53 -21.18
CA SER A 84 7.86 -9.11 -21.04
C SER A 84 9.18 -8.88 -20.31
N GLY A 85 9.63 -9.85 -19.50
CA GLY A 85 10.72 -9.65 -18.54
C GLY A 85 10.35 -8.75 -17.36
N ASP A 86 9.06 -8.42 -17.20
CA ASP A 86 8.54 -7.65 -16.06
C ASP A 86 8.06 -8.61 -14.97
N PHE A 87 8.91 -8.79 -13.97
CA PHE A 87 8.70 -9.66 -12.81
C PHE A 87 8.23 -8.88 -11.58
N SER A 88 7.72 -7.67 -11.77
CA SER A 88 7.27 -6.83 -10.65
C SER A 88 6.14 -7.49 -9.87
N LEU A 89 6.22 -7.40 -8.54
CA LEU A 89 5.21 -7.94 -7.62
C LEU A 89 4.23 -6.84 -7.23
N THR A 90 2.94 -7.08 -7.41
CA THR A 90 1.90 -6.25 -6.79
C THR A 90 1.51 -6.85 -5.45
N LEU A 91 1.67 -6.07 -4.37
CA LEU A 91 1.20 -6.40 -3.02
C LEU A 91 -0.04 -5.57 -2.69
N SER A 92 -1.16 -6.20 -2.40
CA SER A 92 -2.41 -5.56 -2.02
C SER A 92 -2.53 -5.35 -0.51
N GLU A 93 -3.23 -4.27 -0.16
CA GLU A 93 -3.50 -3.83 1.20
C GLU A 93 -2.23 -3.81 2.11
N PRO A 94 -1.20 -3.01 1.77
CA PRO A 94 0.06 -2.98 2.52
C PRO A 94 -0.15 -2.65 4.01
N GLN A 95 0.52 -3.41 4.86
CA GLN A 95 0.54 -3.29 6.31
C GLN A 95 1.94 -2.86 6.76
N VAL A 96 2.03 -2.19 7.93
CA VAL A 96 3.32 -1.77 8.49
C VAL A 96 4.27 -2.96 8.68
N SER A 97 3.72 -4.12 9.05
CA SER A 97 4.44 -5.39 9.21
C SER A 97 4.99 -5.97 7.91
N ASP A 98 4.53 -5.51 6.74
CA ASP A 98 5.10 -5.92 5.46
C ASP A 98 6.38 -5.15 5.12
N SER A 99 6.77 -4.15 5.92
CA SER A 99 8.04 -3.45 5.69
C SER A 99 9.21 -4.42 5.83
N GLY A 100 10.16 -4.39 4.89
CA GLY A 100 11.27 -5.34 4.87
C GLY A 100 11.99 -5.35 3.53
N VAL A 101 12.96 -6.26 3.41
CA VAL A 101 13.68 -6.48 2.16
C VAL A 101 13.07 -7.68 1.43
N TYR A 102 12.77 -7.46 0.16
CA TYR A 102 12.17 -8.43 -0.74
C TYR A 102 13.13 -8.68 -1.90
N ILE A 103 13.29 -9.94 -2.26
CA ILE A 103 14.26 -10.36 -3.28
C ILE A 103 13.52 -11.02 -4.42
N CYS A 104 13.71 -10.46 -5.61
CA CYS A 104 13.30 -11.06 -6.86
C CYS A 104 14.45 -11.90 -7.41
N SER A 105 14.16 -13.15 -7.74
CA SER A 105 15.15 -14.11 -8.23
C SER A 105 14.58 -14.94 -9.38
N LEU A 106 15.47 -15.33 -10.29
CA LEU A 106 15.21 -16.32 -11.32
C LEU A 106 15.93 -17.60 -10.96
N ARG A 107 15.18 -18.70 -10.89
CA ARG A 107 15.73 -20.02 -10.69
C ARG A 107 15.69 -20.80 -11.99
N HIS A 108 16.84 -21.35 -12.36
CA HIS A 108 17.01 -22.27 -13.46
C HIS A 108 17.69 -23.54 -12.94
N GLU A 109 16.99 -24.67 -12.94
CA GLU A 109 17.43 -25.93 -12.32
C GLU A 109 17.94 -25.76 -10.87
N THR A 110 19.27 -25.72 -10.70
CA THR A 110 19.99 -25.56 -9.43
C THR A 110 20.59 -24.17 -9.23
N GLU A 111 20.61 -23.34 -10.28
CA GLU A 111 21.14 -21.98 -10.23
C GLU A 111 20.02 -21.00 -9.87
N GLU A 112 20.32 -20.06 -8.97
CA GLU A 112 19.44 -18.96 -8.58
C GLU A 112 20.17 -17.65 -8.81
N ILE A 113 19.58 -16.80 -9.65
CA ILE A 113 20.10 -15.49 -10.03
C ILE A 113 19.22 -14.45 -9.36
N MET A 114 19.81 -13.67 -8.46
CA MET A 114 19.15 -12.49 -7.91
C MET A 114 19.04 -11.41 -9.00
N VAL A 115 17.81 -10.97 -9.27
CA VAL A 115 17.52 -9.92 -10.26
C VAL A 115 17.46 -8.55 -9.58
N SER A 116 16.77 -8.47 -8.44
CA SER A 116 16.66 -7.24 -7.67
C SER A 116 16.41 -7.51 -6.18
N ASP A 117 16.86 -6.58 -5.35
CA ASP A 117 16.46 -6.45 -3.96
C ASP A 117 15.73 -5.11 -3.74
N VAL A 118 14.57 -5.18 -3.10
CA VAL A 118 13.67 -4.05 -2.90
C VAL A 118 13.39 -3.87 -1.41
N GLN A 119 13.68 -2.68 -0.89
CA GLN A 119 13.31 -2.29 0.47
C GLN A 119 11.92 -1.64 0.44
N LEU A 120 10.92 -2.35 0.94
CA LEU A 120 9.56 -1.82 1.14
C LEU A 120 9.47 -1.14 2.51
N ILE A 121 8.97 0.10 2.52
CA ILE A 121 8.69 0.86 3.74
C ILE A 121 7.21 1.23 3.73
N VAL A 122 6.44 0.61 4.62
CA VAL A 122 5.02 0.92 4.81
C VAL A 122 4.86 1.87 5.99
N THR A 123 4.48 3.12 5.71
CA THR A 123 4.34 4.18 6.71
C THR A 123 2.88 4.42 7.08
N VAL A 124 2.62 5.12 8.19
CA VAL A 124 1.28 5.63 8.53
C VAL A 124 1.33 7.15 8.48
N TYR A 125 0.38 7.78 7.79
CA TYR A 125 0.30 9.23 7.73
C TYR A 125 -0.07 9.81 9.10
N ARG A 126 0.77 10.66 9.68
CA ARG A 126 0.57 11.28 11.00
C ARG A 126 0.27 12.76 10.86
N VAL A 127 -0.70 13.23 11.64
CA VAL A 127 -1.02 14.65 11.82
C VAL A 127 -0.90 14.96 13.29
N GLU A 128 -0.08 15.95 13.63
CA GLU A 128 0.07 16.45 14.99
C GLU A 128 -0.55 17.84 15.07
N VAL A 129 -1.24 18.12 16.17
CA VAL A 129 -1.85 19.42 16.43
C VAL A 129 -1.80 19.68 17.94
N ASP A 130 -1.55 20.92 18.34
CA ASP A 130 -1.55 21.28 19.75
C ASP A 130 -3.00 21.47 20.25
N SER A 131 -3.21 21.16 21.52
CA SER A 131 -4.48 21.39 22.20
C SER A 131 -4.81 22.88 22.22
N GLY A 132 -6.06 23.22 21.88
CA GLY A 132 -6.53 24.60 21.80
C GLY A 132 -6.53 25.21 20.40
N GLU A 133 -5.98 24.52 19.40
CA GLU A 133 -6.08 24.92 18.00
C GLU A 133 -7.53 24.98 17.52
N GLU A 134 -7.82 25.90 16.58
CA GLU A 134 -9.19 26.09 16.10
C GLU A 134 -9.67 24.90 15.26
N SER A 135 -8.76 24.32 14.47
CA SER A 135 -9.06 23.14 13.67
C SER A 135 -7.79 22.39 13.24
N VAL A 136 -7.97 21.13 12.85
CA VAL A 136 -6.94 20.30 12.23
C VAL A 136 -7.46 19.70 10.93
N LEU A 137 -6.59 19.59 9.93
CA LEU A 137 -6.90 18.96 8.64
C LEU A 137 -6.36 17.52 8.63
N LEU A 138 -7.24 16.54 8.41
CA LEU A 138 -6.87 15.16 8.08
C LEU A 138 -6.85 15.00 6.55
N PRO A 139 -5.67 14.91 5.91
CA PRO A 139 -5.58 15.05 4.47
C PRO A 139 -5.89 13.75 3.72
N PHE A 140 -6.70 13.83 2.67
CA PHE A 140 -6.88 12.74 1.72
C PHE A 140 -7.14 13.26 0.32
N LYS A 141 -6.15 13.13 -0.57
CA LYS A 141 -6.30 13.34 -2.01
C LYS A 141 -6.02 12.03 -2.72
N THR A 142 -6.79 11.73 -3.78
CA THR A 142 -6.60 10.50 -4.56
C THR A 142 -6.55 10.79 -6.05
N ALA A 143 -5.68 10.07 -6.76
CA ALA A 143 -5.62 10.07 -8.22
C ALA A 143 -6.61 9.08 -8.84
N VAL A 144 -7.24 8.21 -8.04
CA VAL A 144 -8.18 7.19 -8.50
C VAL A 144 -9.35 7.84 -9.25
N CYS A 145 -9.76 7.24 -10.36
CA CYS A 145 -10.97 7.63 -11.08
C CYS A 145 -12.18 7.14 -10.29
N LEU A 146 -13.04 8.07 -9.86
CA LEU A 146 -14.18 7.76 -9.01
C LEU A 146 -15.46 7.60 -9.83
N PRO A 147 -16.40 6.75 -9.36
CA PRO A 147 -17.71 6.64 -9.97
C PRO A 147 -18.48 7.97 -9.85
N GLY A 148 -19.44 8.18 -10.75
CA GLY A 148 -20.15 9.46 -10.88
C GLY A 148 -20.72 10.01 -9.56
N LYS A 149 -21.36 9.16 -8.75
CA LYS A 149 -21.79 9.50 -7.38
C LYS A 149 -21.05 8.61 -6.37
N SER A 150 -20.22 9.23 -5.54
CA SER A 150 -19.45 8.54 -4.49
C SER A 150 -19.96 8.90 -3.10
N LYS A 151 -20.04 7.90 -2.21
CA LYS A 151 -20.27 8.07 -0.77
C LYS A 151 -18.90 8.12 -0.07
N VAL A 152 -18.71 9.12 0.76
CA VAL A 152 -17.46 9.30 1.51
C VAL A 152 -17.77 9.29 2.99
N THR A 153 -17.05 8.43 3.72
CA THR A 153 -17.23 8.29 5.16
C THR A 153 -15.88 8.32 5.86
N TRP A 154 -15.75 9.20 6.84
CA TRP A 154 -14.67 9.15 7.82
C TRP A 154 -15.16 8.41 9.07
N ARG A 155 -14.36 7.45 9.54
CA ARG A 155 -14.57 6.73 10.79
C ARG A 155 -13.31 6.74 11.63
N THR A 156 -13.47 6.61 12.93
CA THR A 156 -12.36 6.21 13.81
C THR A 156 -12.10 4.71 13.67
N HIS A 157 -10.98 4.22 14.19
CA HIS A 157 -10.65 2.79 14.23
C HIS A 157 -11.70 1.95 14.98
N ASP A 158 -12.30 2.49 16.05
CA ASP A 158 -13.42 1.87 16.77
C ASP A 158 -14.79 2.08 16.08
N SER A 159 -14.78 2.39 14.78
CA SER A 159 -15.95 2.48 13.90
C SER A 159 -16.95 3.59 14.22
N LYS A 160 -16.62 4.56 15.09
CA LYS A 160 -17.46 5.75 15.28
C LYS A 160 -17.44 6.56 13.99
N VAL A 161 -18.62 6.90 13.49
CA VAL A 161 -18.76 7.73 12.30
C VAL A 161 -18.37 9.16 12.66
N VAL A 162 -17.27 9.62 12.06
CA VAL A 162 -16.73 10.97 12.23
C VAL A 162 -17.45 11.94 11.31
N HIS A 163 -17.62 11.60 10.03
CA HIS A 163 -18.32 12.43 9.06
C HIS A 163 -18.84 11.58 7.88
N ILE A 164 -19.97 11.97 7.29
CA ILE A 164 -20.50 11.38 6.05
C ILE A 164 -20.88 12.49 5.07
N ASN A 165 -20.38 12.40 3.84
CA ASN A 165 -20.80 13.24 2.70
C ASN A 165 -22.16 12.78 2.14
N SER A 166 -23.20 12.73 2.97
CA SER A 166 -24.55 12.43 2.51
C SER A 166 -25.56 12.97 3.50
N LEU A 167 -26.43 13.86 3.01
CA LEU A 167 -27.50 14.45 3.81
C LEU A 167 -28.42 13.37 4.40
N ASN A 168 -28.64 12.27 3.66
CA ASN A 168 -29.50 11.17 4.09
C ASN A 168 -28.93 10.39 5.29
N PHE A 169 -27.62 10.48 5.56
CA PHE A 169 -26.93 9.69 6.58
C PHE A 169 -26.34 10.54 7.70
N GLN A 170 -26.64 11.84 7.77
CA GLN A 170 -26.11 12.71 8.84
C GLN A 170 -26.48 12.24 10.25
N HIS A 171 -27.62 11.58 10.42
CA HIS A 171 -28.06 11.01 11.69
C HIS A 171 -27.13 9.91 12.23
N GLN A 172 -26.30 9.30 11.38
CA GLN A 172 -25.34 8.26 11.79
C GLN A 172 -24.06 8.85 12.42
N GLN A 173 -23.84 10.16 12.28
CA GLN A 173 -22.66 10.82 12.82
C GLN A 173 -22.64 10.72 14.34
N HIS A 174 -21.51 10.28 14.89
CA HIS A 174 -21.36 10.12 16.32
C HIS A 174 -21.41 11.49 17.03
N ARG A 175 -22.09 11.56 18.17
CA ARG A 175 -22.28 12.79 18.98
C ARG A 175 -21.00 13.59 19.22
N GLN A 176 -19.86 12.92 19.42
CA GLN A 176 -18.56 13.55 19.67
C GLN A 176 -18.10 14.46 18.52
N PHE A 177 -18.51 14.17 17.29
CA PHE A 177 -18.05 14.86 16.08
C PHE A 177 -19.11 15.77 15.47
N LYS A 178 -20.34 15.73 15.99
CA LYS A 178 -21.44 16.56 15.55
C LYS A 178 -21.06 18.04 15.65
N ASP A 179 -21.33 18.80 14.59
CA ASP A 179 -21.02 20.24 14.45
C ASP A 179 -19.51 20.59 14.52
N ARG A 180 -18.63 19.59 14.63
CA ARG A 180 -17.18 19.76 14.71
C ARG A 180 -16.46 19.37 13.43
N THR A 181 -17.15 18.87 12.42
CA THR A 181 -16.51 18.33 11.21
C THR A 181 -17.00 19.00 9.96
N GLU A 182 -16.09 19.23 9.01
CA GLU A 182 -16.41 19.76 7.70
C GLU A 182 -15.57 19.06 6.63
N MET A 183 -16.18 18.76 5.49
CA MET A 183 -15.48 18.28 4.30
C MET A 183 -15.72 19.26 3.16
N LYS A 184 -14.66 19.56 2.40
CA LYS A 184 -14.83 20.29 1.15
C LYS A 184 -15.72 19.48 0.22
N LYS A 185 -16.61 20.15 -0.51
CA LYS A 185 -17.47 19.46 -1.50
C LYS A 185 -16.57 18.68 -2.46
N PRO A 186 -16.68 17.35 -2.52
CA PRO A 186 -15.68 16.55 -3.22
C PRO A 186 -15.60 16.86 -4.71
N GLY A 187 -16.70 17.33 -5.31
CA GLY A 187 -16.74 17.99 -6.62
C GLY A 187 -15.76 17.40 -7.64
N LYS A 188 -14.98 18.26 -8.30
CA LYS A 188 -13.88 17.85 -9.20
C LYS A 188 -12.52 17.69 -8.48
N SER A 189 -12.45 18.03 -7.19
CA SER A 189 -11.16 18.22 -6.49
C SER A 189 -10.46 16.91 -6.11
N ARG A 190 -11.18 15.77 -6.11
CA ARG A 190 -10.72 14.47 -5.58
C ARG A 190 -10.01 14.59 -4.22
N ASP A 191 -10.44 15.59 -3.44
CA ASP A 191 -9.92 15.95 -2.14
C ASP A 191 -11.02 15.66 -1.12
N PHE A 192 -10.80 14.62 -0.34
CA PHE A 192 -11.66 14.07 0.70
C PHE A 192 -11.15 14.41 2.09
N SER A 193 -10.31 15.44 2.20
CA SER A 193 -9.76 15.87 3.48
C SER A 193 -10.87 16.30 4.44
N LEU A 194 -10.71 15.95 5.71
CA LEU A 194 -11.62 16.28 6.78
C LEU A 194 -11.03 17.40 7.63
N ILE A 195 -11.81 18.43 7.90
CA ILE A 195 -11.50 19.44 8.91
C ILE A 195 -12.20 19.03 10.20
N LEU A 196 -11.45 18.87 11.29
CA LEU A 196 -11.96 18.67 12.65
C LEU A 196 -11.73 19.95 13.47
N LYS A 197 -12.81 20.56 13.96
CA LYS A 197 -12.82 21.81 14.73
C LYS A 197 -12.64 21.54 16.22
N LYS A 198 -11.86 22.39 16.87
CA LYS A 198 -11.54 22.36 18.31
C LYS A 198 -11.07 20.96 18.74
N PRO A 199 -10.00 20.40 18.15
CA PRO A 199 -9.47 19.10 18.54
C PRO A 199 -9.10 19.07 20.02
N THR A 200 -9.31 17.92 20.65
CA THR A 200 -8.96 17.63 22.05
C THR A 200 -8.18 16.32 22.13
N ASP A 201 -7.52 16.07 23.26
CA ASP A 201 -6.86 14.81 23.58
C ASP A 201 -7.74 13.57 23.31
N LYS A 202 -9.06 13.68 23.52
CA LYS A 202 -10.05 12.62 23.24
C LYS A 202 -10.28 12.33 21.75
N ASP A 203 -9.79 13.19 20.87
CA ASP A 203 -9.82 13.00 19.42
C ASP A 203 -8.52 12.36 18.90
N THR A 204 -7.52 12.13 19.76
CA THR A 204 -6.32 11.38 19.37
C THR A 204 -6.70 9.95 18.97
N GLY A 205 -6.21 9.51 17.80
CA GLY A 205 -6.47 8.17 17.31
C GLY A 205 -6.34 8.01 15.80
N THR A 206 -6.66 6.81 15.34
CA THR A 206 -6.66 6.48 13.92
C THR A 206 -8.01 6.82 13.28
N TYR A 207 -7.94 7.56 12.18
CA TYR A 207 -9.05 7.95 11.33
C TYR A 207 -8.91 7.28 9.96
N ILE A 208 -10.00 6.72 9.46
CA ILE A 208 -10.07 6.00 8.20
C ILE A 208 -11.11 6.69 7.33
N CYS A 209 -10.69 7.18 6.17
CA CYS A 209 -11.60 7.61 5.13
C CYS A 209 -11.85 6.45 4.16
N THR A 210 -13.11 6.21 3.82
CA THR A 210 -13.51 5.26 2.78
C THR A 210 -14.33 6.00 1.73
N VAL A 211 -13.94 5.84 0.48
CA VAL A 211 -14.67 6.31 -0.70
C VAL A 211 -15.21 5.09 -1.42
N CYS A 212 -16.54 5.00 -1.54
CA CYS A 212 -17.21 3.93 -2.25
C CYS A 212 -18.20 4.48 -3.27
N ASP A 213 -18.53 3.64 -4.25
CA ASP A 213 -19.66 3.88 -5.14
C ASP A 213 -20.96 3.99 -4.33
N TYR A 214 -21.78 4.99 -4.63
CA TYR A 214 -22.97 5.27 -3.82
C TYR A 214 -24.01 4.15 -3.89
N TRP A 215 -24.08 3.40 -5.00
CA TRP A 215 -25.14 2.43 -5.25
C TRP A 215 -24.73 1.00 -4.90
N SER A 216 -23.54 0.61 -5.36
CA SER A 216 -23.00 -0.74 -5.13
C SER A 216 -22.27 -0.87 -3.79
N GLU A 217 -21.96 0.25 -3.13
CA GLU A 217 -21.10 0.31 -1.93
C GLU A 217 -19.69 -0.28 -2.11
N ASN A 218 -19.29 -0.57 -3.35
CA ASN A 218 -17.96 -1.04 -3.69
C ASN A 218 -16.92 0.02 -3.34
N ILE A 219 -15.89 -0.38 -2.58
CA ILE A 219 -14.83 0.51 -2.15
C ILE A 219 -13.93 0.84 -3.34
N SER A 220 -13.82 2.13 -3.67
CA SER A 220 -12.89 2.62 -4.69
C SER A 220 -11.51 2.91 -4.10
N THR A 221 -11.46 3.51 -2.91
CA THR A 221 -10.21 3.81 -2.22
C THR A 221 -10.45 4.07 -0.73
N LYS A 222 -9.42 3.85 0.08
CA LYS A 222 -9.40 4.17 1.51
C LYS A 222 -8.09 4.86 1.88
N LYS A 223 -8.08 5.62 2.95
CA LYS A 223 -6.86 6.21 3.53
C LYS A 223 -6.92 6.20 5.04
N GLN A 224 -5.81 5.87 5.67
CA GLN A 224 -5.64 5.93 7.11
C GLN A 224 -4.80 7.16 7.50
N VAL A 225 -5.23 7.88 8.54
CA VAL A 225 -4.53 9.03 9.13
C VAL A 225 -4.52 8.85 10.65
N LEU A 226 -3.35 8.97 11.27
CA LEU A 226 -3.19 8.98 12.72
C LEU A 226 -3.12 10.43 13.21
N LEU A 227 -4.14 10.87 13.95
CA LEU A 227 -4.18 12.17 14.60
C LEU A 227 -3.62 12.05 16.02
N ASN A 228 -2.70 12.95 16.37
CA ASN A 228 -2.18 13.11 17.71
C ASN A 228 -2.40 14.57 18.17
N VAL A 229 -3.24 14.75 19.18
CA VAL A 229 -3.47 16.06 19.81
C VAL A 229 -2.58 16.15 21.06
N LYS A 230 -1.66 17.11 21.09
CA LYS A 230 -0.64 17.27 22.14
C LYS A 230 -1.00 18.34 23.16
#